data_AF-A0A6L5A3I9-F1
#
_entry.id   AF-A0A6L5A3I9-F1
#
_cell.length_a   1.000
_cell.length_b   1.000
_cell.length_c   1.000
_cell.angle_alpha   90.00
_cell.angle_beta   90.00
_cell.angle_gamma   90.00
#
_symmetry.space_group_name_H-M   'P 1'
#
loop_
_entity.id
_entity.type
_entity.pdbx_description
1 polymer ?
#
loop_
_entity_poly.entity_id
_entity_poly.type
_entity_poly.pdbx_seq_one_letter_code
_entity_poly.pdbx_strand_id
1 'polypeptide(L)'
;MKKIISVLLSLMVVTLFMSACTHNKVYGTVVVSPEKYKQISADKKLIEKTISGLEKFNSENPETEKSVMRSLDALIKKGQRKMSDSDRVKFEALLGDHKNGVKGIVKKAYTHQRGFDDDLSGRIRSNMLKSIKLMTHGITKNENDRKKIYKQVLEDTKADKNLYKIGGNE
;
A
#
# COMPACT_ATOMS: atom_id res chain seq x y z
N MET A 1 29.67 49.30 -2.67
CA MET A 1 28.72 48.54 -1.83
C MET A 1 27.50 47.99 -2.58
N LYS A 2 26.81 48.75 -3.46
CA LYS A 2 25.62 48.27 -4.19
C LYS A 2 25.85 47.03 -5.08
N LYS A 3 27.03 46.90 -5.72
CA LYS A 3 27.38 45.76 -6.59
C LYS A 3 27.62 44.45 -5.81
N ILE A 4 28.21 44.53 -4.61
CA ILE A 4 28.49 43.37 -3.76
C ILE A 4 27.19 42.80 -3.18
N ILE A 5 26.27 43.67 -2.77
CA ILE A 5 24.93 43.27 -2.29
C ILE A 5 24.12 42.62 -3.42
N SER A 6 24.19 43.14 -4.64
CA SER A 6 23.53 42.55 -5.82
C SER A 6 24.06 41.16 -6.18
N VAL A 7 25.39 40.95 -6.09
CA VAL A 7 25.99 39.62 -6.35
C VAL A 7 25.59 38.62 -5.26
N LEU A 8 25.61 39.01 -3.98
CA LEU A 8 25.19 38.16 -2.86
C LEU A 8 23.70 37.78 -2.94
N LEU A 9 22.82 38.72 -3.32
CA LEU A 9 21.40 38.41 -3.53
C LEU A 9 21.19 37.42 -4.69
N SER A 10 21.92 37.59 -5.79
CA SER A 10 21.83 36.67 -6.94
C SER A 10 22.32 35.26 -6.61
N LEU A 11 23.39 35.15 -5.81
CA LEU A 11 23.96 33.86 -5.39
C LEU A 11 23.02 33.13 -4.40
N MET A 12 22.32 33.87 -3.56
CA MET A 12 21.32 33.34 -2.63
C MET A 12 20.08 32.82 -3.36
N VAL A 13 19.64 33.51 -4.42
CA VAL A 13 18.55 33.04 -5.28
C VAL A 13 18.94 31.78 -6.05
N VAL A 14 20.16 31.71 -6.61
CA VAL A 14 20.64 30.52 -7.34
C VAL A 14 20.82 29.30 -6.42
N THR A 15 21.30 29.48 -5.19
CA THR A 15 21.41 28.39 -4.21
C THR A 15 20.04 27.93 -3.69
N LEU A 16 19.07 28.84 -3.53
CA LEU A 16 17.67 28.48 -3.26
C LEU A 16 17.06 27.66 -4.40
N PHE A 17 17.34 28.00 -5.67
CA PHE A 17 16.89 27.21 -6.83
C PHE A 17 17.56 25.82 -6.91
N MET A 18 18.84 25.69 -6.57
CA MET A 18 19.53 24.38 -6.58
C MET A 18 19.07 23.45 -5.43
N SER A 19 18.66 24.01 -4.29
CA SER A 19 18.07 23.24 -3.18
C SER A 19 16.63 22.75 -3.47
N ALA A 20 15.97 23.30 -4.49
CA ALA A 20 14.65 22.88 -4.95
C ALA A 20 14.67 21.71 -5.96
N CYS A 21 15.85 21.27 -6.40
CA CYS A 21 16.01 20.06 -7.21
C CYS A 21 15.83 18.82 -6.34
N THR A 22 14.57 18.47 -6.07
CA THR A 22 14.21 17.20 -5.44
C THR A 22 14.59 16.05 -6.38
N HIS A 23 15.83 15.55 -6.26
CA HIS A 23 16.37 14.49 -7.11
C HIS A 23 15.45 13.26 -7.10
N ASN A 24 15.07 12.79 -8.28
CA ASN A 24 14.32 11.55 -8.46
C ASN A 24 15.03 10.39 -7.74
N LYS A 25 14.25 9.44 -7.23
CA LYS A 25 14.72 8.24 -6.54
C LYS A 25 14.58 7.03 -7.45
N VAL A 26 15.37 5.99 -7.21
CA VAL A 26 15.20 4.71 -7.90
C VAL A 26 14.50 3.73 -6.96
N TYR A 27 13.47 3.04 -7.45
CA TYR A 27 12.78 1.98 -6.74
C TYR A 27 12.47 0.82 -7.70
N GLY A 28 12.93 -0.40 -7.38
CA GLY A 28 12.76 -1.56 -8.26
C GLY A 28 13.31 -1.32 -9.68
N THR A 29 14.45 -0.64 -9.83
CA THR A 29 15.04 -0.18 -11.10
C THR A 29 14.25 0.88 -11.87
N VAL A 30 13.18 1.44 -11.29
CA VAL A 30 12.36 2.50 -11.89
C VAL A 30 12.71 3.85 -11.26
N VAL A 31 12.95 4.87 -12.08
CA VAL A 31 13.12 6.25 -11.62
C VAL A 31 11.74 6.83 -11.26
N VAL A 32 11.56 7.21 -10.00
CA VAL A 32 10.31 7.76 -9.45
C VAL A 32 10.56 9.13 -8.83
N SER A 33 9.56 10.00 -8.89
CA SER A 33 9.64 11.29 -8.19
C SER A 33 9.70 11.06 -6.67
N PRO A 34 10.26 12.00 -5.89
CA PRO A 34 10.33 11.84 -4.43
C PRO A 34 8.96 11.71 -3.76
N GLU A 35 7.93 12.34 -4.33
CA GLU A 35 6.55 12.19 -3.86
C GLU A 35 6.02 10.76 -4.06
N LYS A 36 6.30 10.15 -5.22
CA LYS A 36 5.93 8.76 -5.51
C LYS A 36 6.72 7.78 -4.66
N TYR A 37 8.00 8.05 -4.42
CA TYR A 37 8.81 7.24 -3.50
C TYR A 37 8.26 7.27 -2.06
N LYS A 38 7.83 8.45 -1.59
CA LYS A 38 7.14 8.60 -0.29
C LYS A 38 5.82 7.82 -0.27
N GLN A 39 5.05 7.85 -1.36
CA GLN A 39 3.83 7.06 -1.48
C GLN A 39 4.13 5.56 -1.37
N ILE A 40 5.06 5.02 -2.17
CA ILE A 40 5.48 3.61 -2.09
C ILE A 40 5.88 3.24 -0.66
N SER A 41 6.66 4.09 0.01
CA SER A 41 7.10 3.84 1.38
C SER A 41 5.95 3.80 2.39
N ALA A 42 4.93 4.66 2.22
CA ALA A 42 3.73 4.65 3.05
C ALA A 42 2.85 3.43 2.74
N ASP A 43 2.70 3.09 1.47
CA ASP A 43 1.93 1.95 0.98
C ASP A 43 2.47 0.63 1.54
N LYS A 44 3.80 0.45 1.57
CA LYS A 44 4.44 -0.72 2.21
C LYS A 44 4.02 -0.90 3.67
N LYS A 45 4.06 0.19 4.46
CA LYS A 45 3.66 0.14 5.87
C LYS A 45 2.19 -0.22 6.06
N LEU A 46 1.31 0.23 5.15
CA LEU A 46 -0.11 -0.14 5.17
C LEU A 46 -0.27 -1.63 4.87
N ILE A 47 0.40 -2.13 3.82
CA ILE A 47 0.39 -3.55 3.43
C ILE A 47 0.86 -4.44 4.59
N GLU A 48 2.04 -4.16 5.14
CA GLU A 48 2.63 -4.92 6.25
C GLU A 48 1.72 -4.93 7.48
N LYS A 49 1.16 -3.76 7.84
CA LYS A 49 0.24 -3.65 8.98
C LYS A 49 -1.03 -4.46 8.76
N THR A 50 -1.61 -4.41 7.56
CA THR A 50 -2.81 -5.18 7.23
C THR A 50 -2.54 -6.68 7.22
N ILE A 51 -1.44 -7.13 6.61
CA ILE A 51 -1.06 -8.55 6.61
C ILE A 51 -0.80 -9.04 8.03
N SER A 52 -0.07 -8.28 8.85
CA SER A 52 0.16 -8.65 10.25
C SER A 52 -1.14 -8.68 11.07
N GLY A 53 -2.08 -7.78 10.79
CA GLY A 53 -3.41 -7.84 11.40
C GLY A 53 -4.15 -9.12 11.04
N LEU A 54 -4.17 -9.47 9.74
CA LEU A 54 -4.82 -10.68 9.24
C LEU A 54 -4.18 -11.97 9.80
N GLU A 55 -2.86 -12.01 9.92
CA GLU A 55 -2.12 -13.14 10.51
C GLU A 55 -2.45 -13.33 12.00
N LYS A 56 -2.74 -12.24 12.73
CA LYS A 56 -3.07 -12.26 14.17
C LYS A 56 -4.57 -12.31 14.44
N PHE A 57 -5.39 -12.43 13.41
CA PHE A 57 -6.83 -12.45 13.56
C PHE A 57 -7.26 -13.67 14.37
N ASN A 58 -8.08 -13.44 15.40
CA ASN A 58 -8.73 -14.47 16.19
C ASN A 58 -10.22 -14.14 16.26
N SER A 59 -11.05 -15.03 15.72
CA SER A 59 -12.50 -14.83 15.64
C SER A 59 -13.21 -14.74 17.00
N GLU A 60 -12.56 -15.18 18.08
CA GLU A 60 -13.06 -15.09 19.45
C GLU A 60 -12.64 -13.79 20.14
N ASN A 61 -11.67 -13.05 19.58
CA ASN A 61 -11.14 -11.84 20.17
C ASN A 61 -11.57 -10.59 19.37
N PRO A 62 -12.52 -9.78 19.89
CA PRO A 62 -13.04 -8.60 19.20
C PRO A 62 -11.97 -7.53 18.92
N GLU A 63 -10.90 -7.46 19.71
CA GLU A 63 -9.84 -6.48 19.47
C GLU A 63 -8.99 -6.83 18.24
N THR A 64 -8.87 -8.11 17.90
CA THR A 64 -8.17 -8.54 16.68
C THR A 64 -8.97 -8.19 15.43
N GLU A 65 -10.30 -8.39 15.44
CA GLU A 65 -11.20 -7.96 14.37
C GLU A 65 -11.11 -6.44 14.17
N LYS A 66 -11.26 -5.65 15.24
CA LYS A 66 -11.18 -4.18 15.16
C LYS A 66 -9.82 -3.73 14.62
N SER A 67 -8.74 -4.39 15.02
CA SER A 67 -7.39 -4.09 14.53
C SER A 67 -7.28 -4.33 13.02
N VAL A 68 -7.77 -5.47 12.54
CA VAL A 68 -7.83 -5.80 11.11
C VAL A 68 -8.68 -4.77 10.36
N MET A 69 -9.89 -4.47 10.83
CA MET A 69 -10.78 -3.50 10.17
C MET A 69 -10.15 -2.10 10.07
N ARG A 70 -9.55 -1.60 11.17
CA ARG A 70 -8.84 -0.31 11.15
C ARG A 70 -7.68 -0.30 10.16
N SER A 71 -6.95 -1.42 10.05
CA SER A 71 -5.84 -1.53 9.10
C SER A 71 -6.34 -1.55 7.65
N LEU A 72 -7.44 -2.27 7.37
CA LEU A 72 -8.07 -2.32 6.06
C LEU A 72 -8.66 -0.96 5.67
N ASP A 73 -9.33 -0.26 6.58
CA ASP A 73 -9.84 1.10 6.32
C ASP A 73 -8.71 2.07 6.01
N ALA A 74 -7.58 1.98 6.72
CA ALA A 74 -6.40 2.78 6.43
C ALA A 74 -5.80 2.45 5.05
N LEU A 75 -5.73 1.16 4.70
CA LEU A 75 -5.25 0.71 3.38
C LEU A 75 -6.19 1.17 2.26
N ILE A 76 -7.50 1.02 2.41
CA ILE A 76 -8.52 1.46 1.44
C ILE A 76 -8.44 2.97 1.24
N LYS A 77 -8.41 3.75 2.34
CA LYS A 77 -8.43 5.21 2.28
C LYS A 77 -7.14 5.79 1.68
N LYS A 78 -5.98 5.25 2.05
CA LYS A 78 -4.68 5.84 1.66
C LYS A 78 -4.06 5.18 0.44
N GLY A 79 -4.25 3.86 0.27
CA GLY A 79 -3.69 3.10 -0.84
C GLY A 79 -4.30 3.41 -2.19
N GLN A 80 -5.52 3.98 -2.21
CA GLN A 80 -6.19 4.38 -3.44
C GLN A 80 -5.71 5.70 -4.07
N ARG A 81 -4.66 6.31 -3.49
CA ARG A 81 -4.18 7.64 -3.88
C ARG A 81 -3.70 7.65 -5.34
N LYS A 82 -4.22 8.61 -6.13
CA LYS A 82 -3.92 8.80 -7.56
C LYS A 82 -4.33 7.64 -8.47
N MET A 83 -5.15 6.70 -8.00
CA MET A 83 -5.80 5.72 -8.88
C MET A 83 -6.84 6.40 -9.77
N SER A 84 -7.11 5.79 -10.93
CA SER A 84 -8.28 6.11 -11.74
C SER A 84 -9.56 5.69 -11.01
N ASP A 85 -10.72 6.26 -11.38
CA ASP A 85 -12.00 5.89 -10.75
C ASP A 85 -12.33 4.41 -10.96
N SER A 86 -12.04 3.87 -12.15
CA SER A 86 -12.20 2.44 -12.42
C SER A 86 -11.32 1.57 -11.52
N ASP A 87 -10.06 1.97 -11.30
CA ASP A 87 -9.16 1.24 -10.41
C ASP A 87 -9.58 1.37 -8.94
N ARG A 88 -10.10 2.53 -8.52
CA ARG A 88 -10.66 2.73 -7.17
C ARG A 88 -11.82 1.80 -6.89
N VAL A 89 -12.79 1.71 -7.81
CA VAL A 89 -13.93 0.80 -7.68
C VAL A 89 -13.45 -0.65 -7.53
N LYS A 90 -12.48 -1.08 -8.35
CA LYS A 90 -11.90 -2.43 -8.25
C LYS A 90 -11.16 -2.64 -6.93
N PHE A 91 -10.41 -1.65 -6.47
CA PHE A 91 -9.63 -1.71 -5.23
C PHE A 91 -10.56 -1.82 -4.01
N GLU A 92 -11.61 -1.00 -3.96
CA GLU A 92 -12.65 -1.06 -2.93
C GLU A 92 -13.44 -2.36 -2.99
N ALA A 93 -13.72 -2.88 -4.20
CA ALA A 93 -14.35 -4.17 -4.41
C ALA A 93 -13.42 -5.39 -4.18
N LEU A 94 -12.16 -5.20 -3.80
CA LEU A 94 -11.28 -6.29 -3.34
C LEU A 94 -11.14 -6.28 -1.83
N LEU A 95 -11.12 -5.09 -1.21
CA LEU A 95 -10.83 -4.91 0.20
C LEU A 95 -12.07 -4.64 1.06
N GLY A 96 -13.16 -4.14 0.47
CA GLY A 96 -14.32 -3.60 1.18
C GLY A 96 -15.25 -4.63 1.83
N ASP A 97 -16.39 -4.15 2.31
CA ASP A 97 -17.33 -4.88 3.18
C ASP A 97 -18.27 -5.85 2.44
N HIS A 98 -18.18 -5.93 1.11
CA HIS A 98 -18.97 -6.88 0.32
C HIS A 98 -18.54 -8.32 0.60
N LYS A 99 -19.42 -9.31 0.32
CA LYS A 99 -19.24 -10.73 0.68
C LYS A 99 -17.89 -11.36 0.28
N ASN A 100 -17.28 -10.85 -0.78
CA ASN A 100 -16.04 -11.38 -1.35
C ASN A 100 -14.82 -10.49 -1.05
N GLY A 101 -15.01 -9.36 -0.37
CA GLY A 101 -13.96 -8.41 -0.04
C GLY A 101 -13.29 -8.80 1.26
N VAL A 102 -12.04 -8.37 1.46
CA VAL A 102 -11.28 -8.78 2.66
C VAL A 102 -12.01 -8.38 3.95
N LYS A 103 -12.55 -7.15 4.07
CA LYS A 103 -13.35 -6.78 5.25
C LYS A 103 -14.60 -7.64 5.39
N GLY A 104 -15.33 -7.90 4.31
CA GLY A 104 -16.50 -8.78 4.35
C GLY A 104 -16.18 -10.20 4.83
N ILE A 105 -15.05 -10.75 4.40
CA ILE A 105 -14.55 -12.06 4.84
C ILE A 105 -14.22 -12.03 6.34
N VAL A 106 -13.43 -11.05 6.80
CA VAL A 106 -13.05 -10.91 8.22
C VAL A 106 -14.29 -10.76 9.11
N LYS A 107 -15.25 -9.92 8.69
CA LYS A 107 -16.50 -9.70 9.42
C LYS A 107 -17.30 -11.00 9.53
N LYS A 108 -17.43 -11.73 8.43
CA LYS A 108 -18.13 -13.02 8.41
C LYS A 108 -17.43 -14.04 9.33
N ALA A 109 -16.11 -14.15 9.25
CA ALA A 109 -15.30 -15.03 10.08
C ALA A 109 -15.53 -14.72 11.58
N TYR A 110 -15.45 -13.45 11.98
CA TYR A 110 -15.73 -13.01 13.34
C TYR A 110 -17.18 -13.31 13.78
N THR A 111 -18.19 -12.90 12.98
CA THR A 111 -19.60 -13.09 13.33
C THR A 111 -19.97 -14.56 13.55
N HIS A 112 -19.35 -15.48 12.81
CA HIS A 112 -19.63 -16.91 12.95
C HIS A 112 -18.64 -17.62 13.88
N GLN A 113 -17.74 -16.88 14.54
CA GLN A 113 -16.68 -17.41 15.39
C GLN A 113 -15.86 -18.51 14.70
N ARG A 114 -15.53 -18.28 13.42
CA ARG A 114 -14.70 -19.17 12.62
C ARG A 114 -13.45 -18.42 12.19
N GLY A 115 -12.30 -19.09 12.26
CA GLY A 115 -11.06 -18.61 11.64
C GLY A 115 -11.19 -18.54 10.12
N PHE A 116 -10.05 -18.44 9.44
CA PHE A 116 -10.02 -18.53 7.98
C PHE A 116 -9.71 -19.96 7.56
N ASP A 117 -10.70 -20.63 6.96
CA ASP A 117 -10.44 -21.88 6.25
C ASP A 117 -9.59 -21.64 4.98
N ASP A 118 -9.18 -22.70 4.31
CA ASP A 118 -8.33 -22.64 3.11
C ASP A 118 -8.95 -21.81 1.97
N ASP A 119 -10.27 -21.87 1.75
CA ASP A 119 -10.95 -21.09 0.71
C ASP A 119 -10.92 -19.59 1.05
N LEU A 120 -11.28 -19.23 2.29
CA LEU A 120 -11.27 -17.85 2.76
C LEU A 120 -9.85 -17.27 2.74
N SER A 121 -8.86 -18.04 3.19
CA SER A 121 -7.45 -17.65 3.18
C SER A 121 -6.94 -17.45 1.76
N GLY A 122 -7.28 -18.36 0.83
CA GLY A 122 -6.96 -18.24 -0.58
C GLY A 122 -7.57 -16.99 -1.22
N ARG A 123 -8.82 -16.64 -0.86
CA ARG A 123 -9.50 -15.43 -1.33
C ARG A 123 -8.87 -14.16 -0.76
N ILE A 124 -8.57 -14.13 0.54
CA ILE A 124 -7.88 -13.00 1.18
C ILE A 124 -6.55 -12.74 0.48
N ARG A 125 -5.73 -13.78 0.30
CA ARG A 125 -4.45 -13.68 -0.41
C ARG A 125 -4.63 -13.12 -1.82
N SER A 126 -5.54 -13.71 -2.60
CA SER A 126 -5.80 -13.29 -3.98
C SER A 126 -6.21 -11.82 -4.06
N ASN A 127 -7.13 -11.38 -3.19
CA ASN A 127 -7.59 -10.01 -3.17
C ASN A 127 -6.51 -9.04 -2.72
N MET A 128 -5.75 -9.36 -1.67
CA MET A 128 -4.65 -8.53 -1.20
C MET A 128 -3.58 -8.35 -2.29
N LEU A 129 -3.15 -9.42 -2.97
CA LEU A 129 -2.17 -9.32 -4.06
C LEU A 129 -2.68 -8.47 -5.23
N LYS A 130 -3.95 -8.65 -5.63
CA LYS A 130 -4.58 -7.83 -6.68
C LYS A 130 -4.66 -6.36 -6.27
N SER A 131 -4.98 -6.07 -5.01
CA SER A 131 -5.01 -4.72 -4.46
C SER A 131 -3.63 -4.07 -4.46
N ILE A 132 -2.59 -4.78 -4.02
CA ILE A 132 -1.20 -4.30 -4.07
C ILE A 132 -0.78 -3.98 -5.51
N LYS A 133 -1.18 -4.83 -6.47
CA LYS A 133 -0.95 -4.56 -7.89
C LYS A 133 -1.63 -3.27 -8.36
N LEU A 134 -2.88 -3.03 -7.98
CA LEU A 134 -3.61 -1.79 -8.29
C LEU A 134 -2.95 -0.56 -7.67
N MET A 135 -2.36 -0.65 -6.48
CA MET A 135 -1.66 0.49 -5.85
C MET A 135 -0.53 1.02 -6.74
N THR A 136 0.12 0.16 -7.53
CA THR A 136 1.16 0.59 -8.48
C THR A 136 0.62 1.45 -9.63
N HIS A 137 -0.68 1.37 -9.95
CA HIS A 137 -1.32 2.21 -10.97
C HIS A 137 -1.32 3.69 -10.56
N GLY A 138 -1.44 3.98 -9.26
CA GLY A 138 -1.31 5.34 -8.72
C GLY A 138 0.11 5.91 -8.78
N ILE A 139 1.11 5.06 -9.04
CA ILE A 139 2.52 5.44 -9.13
C ILE A 139 2.92 5.73 -10.59
N THR A 140 2.56 4.88 -11.53
CA THR A 140 2.96 5.03 -12.94
C THR A 140 1.96 4.44 -13.93
N LYS A 141 1.84 5.11 -15.09
CA LYS A 141 1.03 4.64 -16.23
C LYS A 141 1.75 3.59 -17.08
N ASN A 142 3.08 3.49 -16.98
CA ASN A 142 3.87 2.51 -17.73
C ASN A 142 3.73 1.11 -17.12
N GLU A 143 3.33 0.13 -17.91
CA GLU A 143 3.06 -1.23 -17.42
C GLU A 143 4.33 -1.96 -16.94
N ASN A 144 5.45 -1.80 -17.63
CA ASN A 144 6.71 -2.43 -17.25
C ASN A 144 7.21 -1.89 -15.92
N ASP A 145 7.11 -0.58 -15.71
CA ASP A 145 7.43 0.05 -14.44
C ASP A 145 6.52 -0.43 -13.32
N ARG A 146 5.20 -0.56 -13.57
CA ARG A 146 4.25 -1.13 -12.61
C ARG A 146 4.65 -2.54 -12.19
N LYS A 147 5.02 -3.41 -13.15
CA LYS A 147 5.46 -4.79 -12.86
C LYS A 147 6.71 -4.82 -11.98
N LYS A 148 7.69 -3.97 -12.29
CA LYS A 148 8.93 -3.84 -11.51
C LYS A 148 8.69 -3.33 -10.09
N ILE A 149 7.89 -2.26 -9.95
CA ILE A 149 7.50 -1.70 -8.66
C ILE A 149 6.71 -2.74 -7.86
N TYR A 150 5.74 -3.41 -8.47
CA TYR A 150 4.94 -4.45 -7.82
C TYR A 150 5.83 -5.58 -7.28
N LYS A 151 6.75 -6.10 -8.09
CA LYS A 151 7.70 -7.13 -7.68
C LYS A 151 8.53 -6.67 -6.47
N GLN A 152 9.11 -5.47 -6.53
CA GLN A 152 9.90 -4.93 -5.43
C GLN A 152 9.06 -4.70 -4.15
N VAL A 153 7.80 -4.26 -4.28
CA VAL A 153 6.89 -4.12 -3.13
C VAL A 153 6.62 -5.48 -2.49
N LEU A 154 6.37 -6.52 -3.28
CA LEU A 154 6.15 -7.88 -2.74
C LEU A 154 7.39 -8.40 -2.01
N GLU A 155 8.59 -8.15 -2.54
CA GLU A 155 9.85 -8.53 -1.92
C GLU A 155 10.08 -7.79 -0.61
N ASP A 156 9.99 -6.46 -0.63
CA ASP A 156 10.23 -5.61 0.55
C ASP A 156 9.27 -5.92 1.71
N THR A 157 8.00 -6.16 1.39
CA THR A 157 6.94 -6.42 2.38
C THR A 157 6.81 -7.90 2.74
N LYS A 158 7.48 -8.79 1.99
CA LYS A 158 7.29 -10.24 2.03
C LYS A 158 5.81 -10.64 1.89
N ALA A 159 5.02 -9.84 1.15
CA ALA A 159 3.57 -9.96 1.15
C ALA A 159 3.10 -11.33 0.67
N ASP A 160 3.71 -11.88 -0.39
CA ASP A 160 3.34 -13.19 -0.91
C ASP A 160 3.52 -14.26 0.19
N LYS A 161 4.75 -14.41 0.72
CA LYS A 161 5.05 -15.35 1.81
C LYS A 161 4.14 -15.19 3.03
N ASN A 162 3.89 -13.96 3.48
CA ASN A 162 3.13 -13.73 4.69
C ASN A 162 1.62 -13.93 4.49
N LEU A 163 1.09 -13.63 3.30
CA LEU A 163 -0.31 -13.93 2.97
C LEU A 163 -0.58 -15.43 2.87
N TYR A 164 0.42 -16.24 2.49
CA TYR A 164 0.32 -17.71 2.50
C TYR A 164 0.15 -18.31 3.91
N LYS A 165 0.52 -17.57 4.97
CA LYS A 165 0.38 -18.03 6.36
C LYS A 165 -1.00 -17.75 6.95
N ILE A 166 -1.80 -16.91 6.31
CA ILE A 166 -3.14 -16.58 6.79
C ILE A 166 -3.97 -17.87 6.77
N GLY A 167 -4.62 -18.19 7.89
CA GLY A 167 -5.40 -19.41 8.07
C GLY A 167 -4.60 -20.70 8.24
N GLY A 168 -3.27 -20.67 8.03
CA GLY A 168 -2.40 -21.84 8.14
C GLY A 168 -1.84 -22.09 9.55
N ASN A 169 -2.43 -21.49 10.57
CA ASN A 169 -2.09 -21.77 11.97
C ASN A 169 -3.12 -22.76 12.54
N GLU A 170 -3.04 -24.01 12.09
CA GLU A 170 -3.54 -25.17 12.84
C GLU A 170 -2.42 -25.77 13.68
#